data_AF-A0A7C8ZYF3-F1
#
_entry.id   AF-A0A7C8ZYF3-F1
#
_cell.length_a   1.000
_cell.length_b   1.000
_cell.length_c   1.000
_cell.angle_alpha   90.00
_cell.angle_beta   90.00
_cell.angle_gamma   90.00
#
_symmetry.space_group_name_H-M   'P 1'
#
loop_
_entity.id
_entity.type
_entity.pdbx_description
1 polymer ?
#
loop_
_entity_poly.entity_id
_entity_poly.type
_entity_poly.pdbx_seq_one_letter_code
_entity_poly.pdbx_strand_id
1 'polypeptide(L)'
;MSKEVSEEGHGHGHVQHHGKDYVDPPPAPLIDMDELKRWSFYRALIAEFVATLLFLYVTIATVIGHKKQTGPCDGVGLLGIAWAFGGMIFILVYCTAGISGGHINPAVTFGLFLARKVSLIRAVSYMIAQCLGA
;
A
#
# COMPACT_ATOMS: atom_id res chain seq x y z
N MET A 1 5.33 -44.09 51.05
CA MET A 1 4.71 -45.42 51.28
C MET A 1 3.25 -45.13 51.63
N SER A 2 2.25 -45.27 50.76
CA SER A 2 2.16 -45.95 49.46
C SER A 2 0.89 -45.47 48.73
N LYS A 3 0.98 -45.34 47.39
CA LYS A 3 0.01 -45.82 46.35
C LYS A 3 -1.40 -45.19 46.32
N GLU A 4 -2.11 -44.99 45.19
CA GLU A 4 -2.05 -45.40 43.77
C GLU A 4 -2.89 -44.37 42.97
N VAL A 5 -2.39 -43.76 41.88
CA VAL A 5 -2.75 -44.02 40.47
C VAL A 5 -4.20 -44.42 40.20
N SER A 6 -4.92 -43.60 39.45
CA SER A 6 -5.86 -44.08 38.44
C SER A 6 -5.76 -43.16 37.22
N GLU A 7 -5.23 -43.72 36.14
CA GLU A 7 -5.27 -43.15 34.80
C GLU A 7 -6.72 -43.18 34.28
N GLU A 8 -7.17 -42.08 33.69
CA GLU A 8 -8.14 -42.15 32.59
C GLU A 8 -7.55 -41.38 31.41
N GLY A 9 -6.92 -42.12 30.52
CA GLY A 9 -6.66 -41.67 29.17
C GLY A 9 -7.97 -41.60 28.40
N HIS A 10 -8.35 -40.40 27.98
CA HIS A 10 -9.17 -40.19 26.79
C HIS A 10 -8.36 -39.34 25.81
N GLY A 11 -7.58 -40.04 24.99
CA GLY A 11 -6.99 -39.43 23.80
C GLY A 11 -8.05 -39.30 22.72
N HIS A 12 -8.25 -38.09 22.18
CA HIS A 12 -8.13 -37.83 20.75
C HIS A 12 -8.47 -36.37 20.44
N GLY A 13 -7.56 -35.72 19.71
CA GLY A 13 -7.86 -34.52 18.95
C GLY A 13 -7.39 -33.20 19.56
N HIS A 14 -6.08 -33.03 19.77
CA HIS A 14 -5.50 -31.71 19.56
C HIS A 14 -5.71 -31.36 18.08
N VAL A 15 -6.86 -30.78 17.73
CA VAL A 15 -7.04 -30.13 16.45
C VAL A 15 -6.17 -28.87 16.50
N GLN A 16 -4.93 -29.00 16.03
CA GLN A 16 -4.14 -27.85 15.61
C GLN A 16 -4.90 -27.19 14.45
N HIS A 17 -5.81 -26.26 14.77
CA HIS A 17 -6.26 -25.28 13.79
C HIS A 17 -5.09 -24.32 13.53
N HIS A 18 -4.10 -24.77 12.76
CA HIS A 18 -3.22 -23.86 12.04
C HIS A 18 -3.96 -23.34 10.80
N GLY A 19 -5.12 -22.72 11.01
CA GLY A 19 -5.79 -21.95 9.98
C GLY A 19 -4.96 -20.69 9.73
N LYS A 20 -4.77 -20.30 8.48
CA LYS A 20 -4.22 -18.97 8.19
C LYS A 20 -5.21 -17.93 8.70
N ASP A 21 -4.79 -17.04 9.59
CA ASP A 21 -5.64 -15.93 10.09
C ASP A 21 -6.05 -14.96 8.98
N TYR A 22 -5.33 -14.99 7.85
CA TYR A 22 -5.66 -14.25 6.65
C TYR A 22 -6.18 -15.18 5.56
N VAL A 23 -7.41 -14.95 5.15
CA VAL A 23 -7.99 -15.53 3.95
C VAL A 23 -7.97 -14.46 2.88
N ASP A 24 -7.32 -14.76 1.75
CA ASP A 24 -7.29 -13.86 0.61
C ASP A 24 -8.73 -13.56 0.15
N PRO A 25 -9.05 -12.29 -0.14
CA PRO A 25 -10.32 -11.97 -0.77
C PRO A 25 -10.39 -12.66 -2.14
N PRO A 26 -11.60 -13.00 -2.61
CA PRO A 26 -11.77 -13.58 -3.93
C PRO A 26 -11.17 -12.66 -5.01
N PRO A 27 -10.67 -13.23 -6.12
CA PRO A 27 -10.08 -12.45 -7.20
C PRO A 27 -11.05 -11.36 -7.69
N ALA A 28 -10.54 -10.15 -7.88
CA ALA A 28 -11.36 -9.05 -8.37
C ALA A 28 -11.90 -9.38 -9.77
N PRO A 29 -13.19 -9.06 -10.05
CA PRO A 29 -13.71 -9.11 -11.40
C PRO A 29 -12.88 -8.20 -12.32
N LEU A 30 -12.60 -8.67 -13.53
CA LEU A 30 -11.79 -7.92 -14.49
C LEU A 30 -12.44 -6.57 -14.85
N ILE A 31 -13.77 -6.56 -14.97
CA ILE A 31 -14.56 -5.37 -15.27
C ILE A 31 -15.67 -5.31 -14.22
N ASP A 32 -15.70 -4.24 -13.43
CA ASP A 32 -16.74 -3.94 -12.44
C ASP A 32 -17.23 -2.50 -12.61
N MET A 33 -18.30 -2.33 -13.38
CA MET A 33 -18.85 -1.00 -13.66
C MET A 33 -19.65 -0.43 -12.50
N ASP A 34 -20.08 -1.26 -11.55
CA ASP A 34 -20.85 -0.79 -10.39
C ASP A 34 -19.98 0.01 -9.42
N GLU A 35 -18.66 -0.17 -9.51
CA GLU A 35 -17.66 0.59 -8.77
C GLU A 35 -17.72 2.10 -9.06
N LEU A 36 -18.07 2.50 -10.29
CA LEU A 36 -18.21 3.90 -10.71
C LEU A 36 -19.36 4.62 -10.00
N LYS A 37 -20.35 3.87 -9.50
CA LYS A 37 -21.49 4.44 -8.77
C LYS A 37 -21.16 4.67 -7.29
N ARG A 38 -20.04 4.15 -6.80
CA ARG A 38 -19.69 4.21 -5.37
C ARG A 38 -18.93 5.48 -5.05
N TRP A 39 -19.36 6.19 -4.02
CA TRP A 39 -18.65 7.36 -3.50
C TRP A 39 -17.22 7.06 -3.02
N SER A 40 -16.98 5.85 -2.52
CA SER A 40 -15.64 5.42 -2.11
C SER A 40 -14.66 5.36 -3.27
N PHE A 41 -15.13 5.14 -4.50
CA PHE A 41 -14.29 5.13 -5.69
C PHE A 41 -13.69 6.53 -5.95
N TYR A 42 -14.53 7.57 -5.99
CA TYR A 42 -14.06 8.94 -6.19
C TYR A 42 -13.16 9.43 -5.06
N ARG A 43 -13.46 9.06 -3.80
CA ARG A 43 -12.56 9.33 -2.67
C ARG A 43 -11.20 8.69 -2.85
N ALA A 44 -11.15 7.47 -3.35
CA ALA A 44 -9.90 6.78 -3.64
C ALA A 44 -9.11 7.43 -4.79
N LEU A 45 -9.79 7.91 -5.85
CA LEU A 45 -9.14 8.66 -6.93
C LEU A 45 -8.51 9.96 -6.44
N ILE A 46 -9.25 10.72 -5.62
CA ILE A 46 -8.74 11.95 -5.00
C ILE A 46 -7.56 11.63 -4.09
N ALA A 47 -7.62 10.54 -3.33
CA ALA A 47 -6.51 10.11 -2.47
C ALA A 47 -5.24 9.79 -3.28
N GLU A 48 -5.34 9.04 -4.37
CA GLU A 48 -4.21 8.72 -5.25
C GLU A 48 -3.63 9.96 -5.94
N PHE A 49 -4.49 10.88 -6.40
CA PHE A 49 -4.07 12.17 -6.97
C PHE A 49 -3.31 13.03 -5.95
N VAL A 50 -3.90 13.25 -4.76
CA VAL A 50 -3.28 14.10 -3.74
C VAL A 50 -1.99 13.45 -3.21
N ALA A 51 -1.96 12.13 -3.03
CA ALA A 51 -0.76 11.45 -2.58
C ALA A 51 0.38 11.56 -3.60
N THR A 52 0.11 11.35 -4.89
CA THR A 52 1.14 11.50 -5.94
C THR A 52 1.63 12.94 -6.09
N LEU A 53 0.74 13.92 -5.96
CA LEU A 53 1.10 15.34 -5.93
C LEU A 53 2.04 15.65 -4.78
N LEU A 54 1.69 15.23 -3.55
CA LEU A 54 2.54 15.47 -2.38
C LEU A 54 3.87 14.73 -2.49
N PHE A 55 3.86 13.51 -3.03
CA PHE A 55 5.06 12.71 -3.25
C PHE A 55 6.06 13.44 -4.17
N LEU A 56 5.62 13.90 -5.35
CA LEU A 56 6.53 14.62 -6.25
C LEU A 56 6.86 16.01 -5.73
N TYR A 57 5.91 16.74 -5.14
CA TYR A 57 6.19 18.05 -4.58
C TYR A 57 7.35 18.01 -3.57
N VAL A 58 7.28 17.12 -2.57
CA VAL A 58 8.31 17.04 -1.54
C VAL A 58 9.64 16.50 -2.10
N THR A 59 9.61 15.45 -2.91
CA THR A 59 10.84 14.82 -3.41
C THR A 59 11.57 15.71 -4.41
N ILE A 60 10.86 16.32 -5.35
CA ILE A 60 11.45 17.23 -6.35
C ILE A 60 11.89 18.54 -5.69
N ALA A 61 11.13 19.09 -4.74
CA ALA A 61 11.58 20.25 -3.97
C ALA A 61 12.89 19.95 -3.21
N THR A 62 13.04 18.75 -2.65
CA THR A 62 14.27 18.32 -1.98
C THR A 62 15.45 18.25 -2.96
N VAL A 63 15.24 17.66 -4.14
CA VAL A 63 16.27 17.57 -5.19
C VAL A 63 16.69 18.96 -5.70
N ILE A 64 15.73 19.83 -5.98
CA ILE A 64 16.00 21.21 -6.43
C ILE A 64 16.68 22.02 -5.33
N GLY A 65 16.22 21.88 -4.09
CA GLY A 65 16.81 22.53 -2.92
C GLY A 65 18.27 22.13 -2.72
N HIS A 66 18.58 20.84 -2.85
CA HIS A 66 19.95 20.35 -2.79
C HIS A 66 20.79 20.87 -3.97
N LYS A 67 20.26 20.87 -5.19
CA LYS A 67 20.96 21.34 -6.38
C LYS A 67 21.30 22.85 -6.34
N LYS A 68 20.50 23.65 -5.64
CA LYS A 68 20.70 25.11 -5.53
C LYS A 68 21.80 25.53 -4.55
N GLN A 69 22.38 24.60 -3.80
CA GLN A 69 23.41 24.90 -2.81
C GLN A 69 24.74 25.27 -3.47
N THR A 70 25.47 26.16 -2.81
CA THR A 70 26.70 26.78 -3.36
C THR A 70 27.97 26.26 -2.69
N GLY A 71 27.88 25.76 -1.46
CA GLY A 71 29.02 25.23 -0.71
C GLY A 71 29.21 23.72 -0.88
N PRO A 72 30.47 23.23 -0.86
CA PRO A 72 30.73 21.80 -0.75
C PRO A 72 30.20 21.29 0.61
N CYS A 73 29.40 20.23 0.58
CA CYS A 73 28.70 19.66 1.74
C CYS A 73 27.59 20.53 2.35
N ASP A 74 27.14 21.57 1.67
CA ASP A 74 25.92 22.28 2.06
C ASP A 74 24.69 21.41 1.71
N GLY A 75 23.72 21.33 2.63
CA GLY A 75 22.44 20.63 2.43
C GLY A 75 22.27 19.19 2.90
N VAL A 76 21.22 18.58 2.35
CA VAL A 76 20.74 17.24 2.78
C VAL A 76 21.53 16.08 2.14
N GLY A 77 22.31 16.37 1.10
CA GLY A 77 23.06 15.36 0.36
C GLY A 77 22.19 14.34 -0.38
N LEU A 78 22.85 13.38 -1.04
CA LEU A 78 22.15 12.28 -1.70
C LEU A 78 21.40 11.37 -0.70
N LEU A 79 21.92 11.25 0.52
CA LEU A 79 21.26 10.53 1.61
C LEU A 79 19.91 11.14 1.97
N GLY A 80 19.83 12.47 2.08
CA GLY A 80 18.58 13.17 2.36
C GLY A 80 17.57 13.08 1.23
N ILE A 81 18.03 13.10 -0.03
CA ILE A 81 17.17 12.82 -1.19
C ILE A 81 16.60 11.41 -1.11
N ALA A 82 17.42 10.40 -0.83
CA ALA A 82 16.95 9.02 -0.68
C ALA A 82 15.92 8.87 0.45
N TRP A 83 16.14 9.53 1.59
CA TRP A 83 15.18 9.60 2.68
C TRP A 83 13.88 10.31 2.31
N ALA A 84 13.92 11.37 1.49
CA ALA A 84 12.71 12.03 1.02
C ALA A 84 11.85 11.09 0.17
N PHE A 85 12.45 10.35 -0.76
CA PHE A 85 11.71 9.38 -1.59
C PHE A 85 11.13 8.23 -0.74
N GLY A 86 11.96 7.56 0.06
CA GLY A 86 11.51 6.42 0.87
C GLY A 86 10.52 6.83 1.96
N GLY A 87 10.82 7.92 2.67
CA GLY A 87 9.99 8.45 3.76
C GLY A 87 8.63 8.93 3.26
N MET A 88 8.56 9.62 2.12
CA MET A 88 7.28 10.04 1.57
C MET A 88 6.42 8.87 1.13
N ILE A 89 6.99 7.83 0.50
CA ILE A 89 6.23 6.61 0.18
C ILE A 89 5.70 5.97 1.48
N PHE A 90 6.54 5.80 2.50
CA PHE A 90 6.11 5.24 3.78
C PHE A 90 4.92 6.00 4.39
N ILE A 91 5.03 7.32 4.50
CA ILE A 91 4.00 8.18 5.09
C ILE A 91 2.71 8.13 4.26
N LEU A 92 2.81 8.32 2.95
CA LEU A 92 1.63 8.42 2.10
C LEU A 92 0.90 7.08 1.95
N VAL A 93 1.63 5.96 1.84
CA VAL A 93 1.02 4.63 1.88
C VAL A 93 0.31 4.43 3.20
N TYR A 94 0.93 4.75 4.34
CA TYR A 94 0.29 4.64 5.65
C TYR A 94 -1.02 5.44 5.73
N CYS A 95 -1.03 6.68 5.21
CA CYS A 95 -2.22 7.53 5.22
C CYS A 95 -3.33 7.06 4.25
N THR A 96 -2.97 6.49 3.10
CA THR A 96 -3.93 6.20 2.01
C THR A 96 -4.30 4.73 1.89
N ALA A 97 -3.62 3.82 2.57
CA ALA A 97 -3.90 2.39 2.55
C ALA A 97 -5.37 2.07 2.88
N GLY A 98 -5.95 2.74 3.88
CA GLY A 98 -7.36 2.54 4.27
C GLY A 98 -8.40 3.20 3.35
N ILE A 99 -7.96 4.00 2.37
CA ILE A 99 -8.86 4.75 1.47
C ILE A 99 -8.77 4.22 0.04
N SER A 100 -7.57 4.20 -0.54
CA SER A 100 -7.34 3.80 -1.94
C SER A 100 -6.59 2.47 -2.07
N GLY A 101 -5.93 2.01 -1.00
CA GLY A 101 -4.92 0.95 -1.06
C GLY A 101 -3.48 1.47 -1.16
N GLY A 102 -3.31 2.79 -1.31
CA GLY A 102 -2.01 3.48 -1.26
C GLY A 102 -1.03 3.03 -2.34
N HIS A 103 -1.43 3.08 -3.60
CA HIS A 103 -0.56 2.64 -4.70
C HIS A 103 0.47 3.71 -5.06
N ILE A 104 0.01 4.95 -5.26
CA ILE A 104 0.82 6.15 -5.53
C ILE A 104 1.71 6.01 -6.79
N ASN A 105 1.54 4.92 -7.54
CA ASN A 105 2.44 4.51 -8.59
C ASN A 105 1.69 3.65 -9.62
N PRO A 106 1.74 4.02 -10.91
CA PRO A 106 1.14 3.23 -11.98
C PRO A 106 1.66 1.78 -12.04
N ALA A 107 2.95 1.55 -11.79
CA ALA A 107 3.54 0.21 -11.82
C ALA A 107 3.03 -0.67 -10.68
N VAL A 108 2.83 -0.11 -9.48
CA VAL A 108 2.24 -0.83 -8.33
C VAL A 108 0.78 -1.19 -8.64
N THR A 109 0.03 -0.23 -9.16
CA THR A 109 -1.36 -0.44 -9.59
C THR A 109 -1.45 -1.53 -10.66
N PHE A 110 -0.55 -1.51 -11.64
CA PHE A 110 -0.49 -2.51 -12.70
C PHE A 110 -0.13 -3.90 -12.16
N GLY A 111 0.84 -4.01 -11.26
CA GLY A 111 1.20 -5.28 -10.62
C GLY A 111 0.03 -5.90 -9.85
N LEU A 112 -0.71 -5.08 -9.10
CA LEU A 112 -1.91 -5.53 -8.36
C LEU A 112 -3.08 -5.89 -9.29
N PHE A 113 -3.20 -5.21 -10.44
CA PHE A 113 -4.13 -5.59 -11.49
C PHE A 113 -3.80 -6.97 -12.08
N LEU A 114 -2.53 -7.23 -12.42
CA LEU A 114 -2.08 -8.55 -12.90
C LEU A 114 -2.31 -9.66 -11.87
N ALA A 115 -2.17 -9.33 -10.58
CA ALA A 115 -2.46 -10.23 -9.46
C ALA A 115 -3.98 -10.41 -9.18
N ARG A 116 -4.86 -9.82 -9.99
CA ARG A 116 -6.33 -9.79 -9.79
C ARG A 116 -6.75 -9.28 -8.41
N LYS A 117 -6.01 -8.31 -7.86
CA LYS A 117 -6.37 -7.60 -6.62
C LYS A 117 -7.13 -6.30 -6.89
N VAL A 118 -7.13 -5.82 -8.14
CA VAL A 118 -7.73 -4.55 -8.58
C VAL A 118 -8.46 -4.77 -9.91
N SER A 119 -9.62 -4.15 -10.11
CA SER A 119 -10.38 -4.18 -11.37
C SER A 119 -9.69 -3.36 -12.47
N LEU A 120 -9.94 -3.66 -13.75
CA LEU A 120 -9.36 -2.88 -14.85
C LEU A 120 -9.76 -1.40 -14.80
N ILE A 121 -11.03 -1.13 -14.49
CA ILE A 121 -11.57 0.23 -14.41
C ILE A 121 -10.84 1.01 -13.31
N ARG A 122 -10.73 0.44 -12.11
CA ARG A 122 -9.99 1.06 -11.01
C ARG A 122 -8.51 1.24 -11.34
N ALA A 123 -7.88 0.25 -11.97
CA ALA A 123 -6.47 0.33 -12.34
C ALA A 123 -6.21 1.51 -13.29
N VAL A 124 -6.99 1.64 -14.37
CA VAL A 124 -6.84 2.73 -15.33
C VAL A 124 -7.14 4.09 -14.69
N SER A 125 -8.22 4.21 -13.90
CA SER A 125 -8.54 5.47 -13.25
C SER A 125 -7.49 5.90 -12.21
N TYR A 126 -6.90 4.95 -11.49
CA TYR A 126 -5.79 5.22 -10.57
C TYR A 126 -4.56 5.71 -11.32
N MET A 127 -4.18 5.06 -12.42
CA MET A 127 -3.03 5.48 -13.24
C MET A 127 -3.22 6.91 -13.79
N ILE A 128 -4.43 7.24 -14.25
CA ILE A 128 -4.75 8.61 -14.69
C ILE A 128 -4.62 9.60 -13.53
N ALA A 129 -5.20 9.30 -12.37
CA ALA A 129 -5.11 10.15 -11.19
C ALA A 129 -3.66 10.36 -10.73
N GLN A 130 -2.85 9.29 -10.74
CA GLN A 130 -1.43 9.32 -10.40
C GLN A 130 -0.62 10.16 -11.39
N CYS A 131 -0.88 10.02 -12.69
CA CYS A 131 -0.19 10.80 -13.72
C CYS A 131 -0.61 12.28 -13.73
N LEU A 132 -1.83 12.61 -13.31
CA LEU A 132 -2.27 14.00 -13.17
C LEU A 132 -1.74 14.65 -11.89
N GLY A 133 -1.51 13.87 -10.84
CA GLY A 133 -0.97 14.36 -9.58
C GLY A 133 0.55 14.60 -9.64
N ALA A 134 1.27 13.76 -10.38
CA ALA A 134 2.71 13.90 -10.64
C ALA A 134 3.03 15.10 -11.55
#